data_AF-A0A1B9YGX3-F1
#
_entry.id   AF-A0A1B9YGX3-F1
#
_cell.length_a   1.000
_cell.length_b   1.000
_cell.length_c   1.000
_cell.angle_alpha   90.00
_cell.angle_beta   90.00
_cell.angle_gamma   90.00
#
_symmetry.space_group_name_H-M   'P 1'
#
loop_
_entity.id
_entity.type
_entity.pdbx_description
1 polymer ?
#
loop_
_entity_poly.entity_id
_entity_poly.type
_entity_poly.pdbx_seq_one_letter_code
_entity_poly.pdbx_strand_id
1 'polypeptide(L)'
;MLEHGGNLDLAVQRFGGRAQDWIDLSTGINRQPYPVGEVELRYWSALPSRSDIASLHQAAREAYATRAPLVALTGAQTAIQLLPNLSSYGRARILAPTYNEYAAVLSAAAWDVAEVSELEGLAGADLAVVVNPNNPDGRRHNPTELVALLPKVGRLLVDESFVDAVSGLSLAPEAGRSGLLVLRSFGKFYGLAGLRLGFVLGSEADVAALAAMVGPWPISGGAIAIGRRALLDREWARATATRLARDCLRLDVEVRLQGWQQVGGTPLFRLYETGDAQAAQEKLARGQIWSRVFEQKPGWLRLGLPGNGAEWSRLAAALSR
;
A
#
# COMPACT_ATOMS: atom_id res chain seq x y z
N MET A 1 6.51 -16.45 -10.37
CA MET A 1 6.56 -15.27 -9.47
C MET A 1 5.44 -14.35 -9.92
N LEU A 2 4.59 -13.88 -9.01
CA LEU A 2 3.52 -12.93 -9.38
C LEU A 2 4.13 -11.63 -9.88
N GLU A 3 3.50 -11.01 -10.88
CA GLU A 3 3.95 -9.71 -11.35
C GLU A 3 3.59 -8.59 -10.37
N HIS A 4 4.59 -7.76 -10.07
CA HIS A 4 4.48 -6.55 -9.26
C HIS A 4 5.03 -5.35 -10.04
N GLY A 5 4.60 -4.14 -9.67
CA GLY A 5 5.34 -2.93 -10.06
C GLY A 5 6.68 -2.84 -9.33
N GLY A 6 7.54 -1.89 -9.72
CA GLY A 6 8.88 -1.73 -9.14
C GLY A 6 9.95 -2.66 -9.72
N ASN A 7 9.64 -3.31 -10.85
CA ASN A 7 10.54 -4.15 -11.64
C ASN A 7 11.38 -3.32 -12.63
N LEU A 8 12.03 -2.27 -12.13
CA LEU A 8 12.79 -1.34 -12.95
C LEU A 8 14.01 -1.99 -13.62
N ASP A 9 14.56 -3.03 -13.01
CA ASP A 9 15.62 -3.88 -13.56
C ASP A 9 15.21 -4.52 -14.90
N LEU A 10 13.99 -5.04 -15.00
CA LEU A 10 13.46 -5.58 -16.25
C LEU A 10 13.29 -4.51 -17.33
N ALA A 11 12.88 -3.30 -16.93
CA ALA A 11 12.78 -2.16 -17.84
C ALA A 11 14.15 -1.75 -18.39
N VAL A 12 15.16 -1.64 -17.51
CA VAL A 12 16.55 -1.35 -17.89
C VAL A 12 17.11 -2.43 -18.81
N GLN A 13 16.85 -3.71 -18.51
CA GLN A 13 17.29 -4.82 -19.37
C GLN A 13 16.68 -4.73 -20.78
N ARG A 14 15.41 -4.35 -20.89
CA ARG A 14 14.68 -4.30 -22.17
C ARG A 14 14.95 -3.04 -23.00
N PHE A 15 15.07 -1.87 -22.36
CA PHE A 15 15.14 -0.58 -23.05
C PHE A 15 16.50 0.13 -22.89
N GLY A 16 17.40 -0.40 -22.05
CA GLY A 16 18.73 0.14 -21.82
C GLY A 16 18.77 1.36 -20.88
N GLY A 17 19.93 2.03 -20.86
CA GLY A 17 20.22 3.13 -19.94
C GLY A 17 20.73 2.67 -18.56
N ARG A 18 20.98 3.63 -17.66
CA ARG A 18 21.42 3.34 -16.29
C ARG A 18 20.24 3.49 -15.34
N ALA A 19 20.11 2.62 -14.35
CA ALA A 19 18.96 2.62 -13.43
C ALA A 19 18.69 3.98 -12.77
N GLN A 20 19.73 4.76 -12.46
CA GLN A 20 19.58 6.11 -11.87
C GLN A 20 18.96 7.16 -12.80
N ASP A 21 18.96 6.91 -14.12
CA ASP A 21 18.39 7.83 -15.11
C ASP A 21 16.89 7.58 -15.32
N TRP A 22 16.35 6.49 -14.77
CA TRP A 22 14.95 6.12 -14.89
C TRP A 22 14.06 6.78 -13.82
N ILE A 23 12.83 7.07 -14.22
CA ILE A 23 11.75 7.50 -13.32
C ILE A 23 10.79 6.32 -13.17
N ASP A 24 10.74 5.72 -11.98
CA ASP A 24 9.80 4.64 -11.70
C ASP A 24 8.45 5.18 -11.19
N LEU A 25 7.46 5.21 -12.08
CA LEU A 25 6.06 5.52 -11.79
C LEU A 25 5.19 4.25 -11.81
N SER A 26 5.76 3.05 -11.84
CA SER A 26 4.99 1.81 -11.84
C SER A 26 4.45 1.46 -10.44
N THR A 27 4.97 2.12 -9.40
CA THR A 27 4.60 1.93 -8.00
C THR A 27 3.67 3.04 -7.50
N GLY A 28 2.91 2.76 -6.44
CA GLY A 28 2.15 3.77 -5.70
C GLY A 28 2.91 4.28 -4.47
N ILE A 29 4.19 4.63 -4.64
CA ILE A 29 5.06 5.13 -3.57
C ILE A 29 5.22 6.65 -3.73
N ASN A 30 5.14 7.40 -2.63
CA ASN A 30 5.42 8.83 -2.65
C ASN A 30 6.89 9.08 -3.04
N ARG A 31 7.10 9.68 -4.21
CA ARG A 31 8.43 10.01 -4.77
C ARG A 31 9.14 11.18 -4.08
N GLN A 32 8.47 11.90 -3.17
CA GLN A 32 9.06 12.88 -2.27
C GLN A 32 8.98 12.34 -0.83
N PRO A 33 9.95 11.52 -0.41
CA PRO A 33 9.89 10.79 0.85
C PRO A 33 9.95 11.71 2.06
N TYR A 34 9.50 11.20 3.21
CA TYR A 34 9.70 11.85 4.49
C TYR A 34 11.19 12.11 4.72
N PRO A 35 11.60 13.33 5.13
CA PRO A 35 12.99 13.64 5.40
C PRO A 35 13.45 12.89 6.66
N VAL A 36 14.15 11.77 6.48
CA VAL A 36 14.49 10.88 7.60
C VAL A 36 15.43 11.49 8.62
N GLY A 37 16.21 12.52 8.25
CA GLY A 37 17.21 13.15 9.11
C GLY A 37 18.29 12.18 9.61
N GLU A 38 19.07 12.62 10.60
CA GLU A 38 20.05 11.74 11.25
C GLU A 38 19.36 10.73 12.17
N VAL A 39 19.93 9.52 12.25
CA VAL A 39 19.52 8.44 13.17
C VAL A 39 20.73 8.11 14.03
N GLU A 40 20.56 8.16 15.35
CA GLU A 40 21.65 7.88 16.28
C GLU A 40 22.24 6.48 16.06
N LEU A 41 23.57 6.38 16.20
CA LEU A 41 24.32 5.14 15.93
C LEU A 41 23.75 3.92 16.66
N ARG A 42 23.23 4.10 17.88
CA ARG A 42 22.65 3.02 18.68
C ARG A 42 21.49 2.29 18.00
N TYR A 43 20.69 2.99 17.19
CA TYR A 43 19.56 2.37 16.47
C TYR A 43 20.03 1.49 15.29
N TRP A 44 21.31 1.59 14.92
CA TRP A 44 21.94 0.72 13.92
C TRP A 44 22.70 -0.44 14.56
N SER A 45 23.31 -0.23 15.74
CA SER A 45 24.21 -1.19 16.36
C SER A 45 23.61 -2.03 17.48
N ALA A 46 22.57 -1.55 18.18
CA ALA A 46 21.95 -2.27 19.28
C ALA A 46 20.65 -2.99 18.86
N LEU A 47 20.35 -4.12 19.51
CA LEU A 47 19.04 -4.75 19.39
C LEU A 47 17.95 -3.81 19.97
N PRO A 48 16.80 -3.67 19.29
CA PRO A 48 15.71 -2.85 19.81
C PRO A 48 15.26 -3.30 21.21
N SER A 49 15.16 -2.35 22.13
CA SER A 49 14.62 -2.62 23.46
C SER A 49 13.09 -2.71 23.43
N ARG A 50 12.50 -3.26 24.50
CA ARG A 50 11.04 -3.27 24.67
C ARG A 50 10.45 -1.84 24.67
N SER A 51 11.16 -0.88 25.25
CA SER A 51 10.72 0.52 25.26
C SER A 51 10.81 1.17 23.89
N ASP A 52 11.81 0.82 23.06
CA ASP A 52 11.89 1.29 21.67
C ASP A 52 10.65 0.84 20.88
N ILE A 53 10.32 -0.45 20.94
CA ILE A 53 9.13 -1.02 20.26
C ILE A 53 7.85 -0.39 20.81
N ALA A 54 7.71 -0.27 22.14
CA ALA A 54 6.54 0.35 22.76
C ALA A 54 6.37 1.82 22.32
N SER A 55 7.47 2.57 22.17
CA SER A 55 7.42 3.96 21.70
C SER A 55 6.96 4.07 20.24
N LEU A 56 7.36 3.13 19.37
CA LEU A 56 6.86 3.05 18.00
C LEU A 56 5.37 2.73 18.00
N HIS A 57 4.94 1.75 18.79
CA HIS A 57 3.52 1.40 18.89
C HIS A 57 2.68 2.56 19.41
N GLN A 58 3.19 3.35 20.36
CA GLN A 58 2.50 4.53 20.85
C GLN A 58 2.35 5.60 19.76
N ALA A 59 3.40 5.88 19.00
CA ALA A 59 3.34 6.82 17.88
C ALA A 59 2.35 6.35 16.80
N ALA A 60 2.33 5.05 16.49
CA ALA A 60 1.36 4.47 15.56
C ALA A 60 -0.09 4.64 16.06
N ARG A 61 -0.35 4.40 17.36
CA ARG A 61 -1.69 4.61 17.93
C ARG A 61 -2.15 6.06 17.81
N GLU A 62 -1.25 7.00 18.08
CA GLU A 62 -1.55 8.42 18.00
C GLU A 62 -1.80 8.89 16.55
N ALA A 63 -0.98 8.41 15.61
CA ALA A 63 -1.10 8.72 14.19
C ALA A 63 -2.39 8.16 13.58
N TYR A 64 -2.74 6.91 13.95
CA TYR A 64 -3.92 6.21 13.43
C TYR A 64 -5.19 6.44 14.26
N ALA A 65 -5.13 7.32 15.26
CA ALA A 65 -6.24 7.68 16.14
C ALA A 65 -6.98 6.45 16.73
N THR A 66 -6.23 5.46 17.19
CA THR A 66 -6.78 4.19 17.67
C THR A 66 -6.37 3.88 19.10
N ARG A 67 -7.23 3.12 19.79
CA ARG A 67 -6.93 2.50 21.09
C ARG A 67 -6.71 0.99 20.97
N ALA A 68 -6.86 0.43 19.77
CA ALA A 68 -6.73 -1.00 19.56
C ALA A 68 -5.29 -1.48 19.87
N PRO A 69 -5.14 -2.74 20.30
CA PRO A 69 -3.90 -3.47 20.18
C PRO A 69 -3.33 -3.37 18.76
N LEU A 70 -2.01 -3.32 18.65
CA LEU A 70 -1.32 -3.35 17.37
C LEU A 70 0.05 -4.00 17.50
N VAL A 71 0.55 -4.52 16.38
CA VAL A 71 1.90 -5.06 16.24
C VAL A 71 2.58 -4.44 15.02
N ALA A 72 3.83 -4.03 15.16
CA ALA A 72 4.68 -3.62 14.05
C ALA A 72 5.35 -4.83 13.38
N LEU A 73 5.46 -4.79 12.05
CA LEU A 73 6.02 -5.86 11.22
C LEU A 73 6.86 -5.31 10.07
N THR A 74 7.68 -6.17 9.45
CA THR A 74 8.66 -5.84 8.40
C THR A 74 8.00 -5.50 7.04
N GLY A 75 7.17 -4.45 7.06
CA GLY A 75 6.31 -4.05 5.94
C GLY A 75 5.03 -4.88 5.89
N ALA A 76 3.95 -4.29 5.40
CA ALA A 76 2.62 -4.90 5.37
C ALA A 76 2.56 -6.32 4.74
N GLN A 77 3.47 -6.63 3.81
CA GLN A 77 3.59 -7.94 3.18
C GLN A 77 3.79 -9.08 4.19
N THR A 78 4.52 -8.86 5.30
CA THR A 78 4.69 -9.89 6.33
C THR A 78 3.35 -10.30 6.94
N ALA A 79 2.42 -9.35 7.14
CA ALA A 79 1.08 -9.68 7.63
C ALA A 79 0.35 -10.57 6.64
N ILE A 80 0.39 -10.22 5.34
CA ILE A 80 -0.25 -10.98 4.26
C ILE A 80 0.22 -12.44 4.27
N GLN A 81 1.53 -12.66 4.39
CA GLN A 81 2.13 -14.01 4.46
C GLN A 81 1.71 -14.80 5.70
N LEU A 82 1.38 -14.12 6.81
CA LEU A 82 0.98 -14.75 8.06
C LEU A 82 -0.53 -14.97 8.18
N LEU A 83 -1.35 -14.34 7.32
CA LEU A 83 -2.82 -14.45 7.37
C LEU A 83 -3.33 -15.89 7.41
N PRO A 84 -2.80 -16.85 6.60
CA PRO A 84 -3.33 -18.21 6.60
C PRO A 84 -3.17 -18.93 7.94
N ASN A 85 -2.25 -18.47 8.79
CA ASN A 85 -1.91 -19.10 10.06
C ASN A 85 -2.74 -18.54 11.24
N LEU A 86 -3.56 -17.50 11.03
CA LEU A 86 -4.39 -16.90 12.08
C LEU A 86 -5.69 -17.67 12.37
N SER A 87 -6.03 -18.64 11.53
CA SER A 87 -7.21 -19.49 11.66
C SER A 87 -6.93 -20.85 11.05
N SER A 88 -7.74 -21.84 11.41
CA SER A 88 -7.82 -23.07 10.62
C SER A 88 -8.23 -22.75 9.19
N TYR A 89 -7.79 -23.58 8.24
CA TYR A 89 -8.19 -23.50 6.85
C TYR A 89 -9.73 -23.42 6.73
N GLY A 90 -10.20 -22.61 5.80
CA GLY A 90 -11.63 -22.35 5.59
C GLY A 90 -11.88 -21.64 4.27
N ARG A 91 -13.03 -20.97 4.18
CA ARG A 91 -13.44 -20.19 3.01
C ARG A 91 -12.88 -18.77 3.08
N ALA A 92 -12.03 -18.43 2.12
CA ALA A 92 -11.56 -17.08 1.90
C ALA A 92 -12.32 -16.41 0.76
N ARG A 93 -12.82 -15.20 0.96
CA ARG A 93 -13.44 -14.38 -0.09
C ARG A 93 -12.70 -13.05 -0.20
N ILE A 94 -12.27 -12.70 -1.40
CA ILE A 94 -11.41 -11.54 -1.66
C ILE A 94 -12.15 -10.60 -2.61
N LEU A 95 -12.32 -9.34 -2.22
CA LEU A 95 -12.94 -8.35 -3.09
C LEU A 95 -11.97 -7.96 -4.22
N ALA A 96 -12.29 -8.37 -5.44
CA ALA A 96 -11.45 -8.26 -6.63
C ALA A 96 -12.04 -7.27 -7.65
N PRO A 97 -11.27 -6.87 -8.68
CA PRO A 97 -9.83 -7.07 -8.83
C PRO A 97 -9.05 -6.34 -7.74
N THR A 98 -8.00 -6.98 -7.20
CA THR A 98 -7.18 -6.39 -6.13
C THR A 98 -5.72 -6.88 -6.17
N TYR A 99 -4.95 -6.60 -5.12
CA TYR A 99 -3.58 -7.06 -4.97
C TYR A 99 -3.50 -8.60 -4.94
N ASN A 100 -2.78 -9.15 -5.92
CA ASN A 100 -2.73 -10.58 -6.23
C ASN A 100 -2.09 -11.48 -5.14
N GLU A 101 -1.36 -10.91 -4.18
CA GLU A 101 -0.71 -11.68 -3.11
C GLU A 101 -1.73 -12.37 -2.19
N TYR A 102 -2.89 -11.78 -1.94
CA TYR A 102 -3.88 -12.37 -1.02
C TYR A 102 -4.37 -13.73 -1.51
N ALA A 103 -4.82 -13.79 -2.77
CA ALA A 103 -5.32 -15.03 -3.36
C ALA A 103 -4.22 -16.09 -3.44
N ALA A 104 -3.00 -15.69 -3.82
CA ALA A 104 -1.88 -16.61 -3.96
C ALA A 104 -1.43 -17.21 -2.63
N VAL A 105 -1.26 -16.39 -1.59
CA VAL A 105 -0.84 -16.85 -0.26
C VAL A 105 -1.88 -17.77 0.38
N LEU A 106 -3.17 -17.42 0.28
CA LEU A 106 -4.25 -18.24 0.84
C LEU A 106 -4.42 -19.55 0.07
N SER A 107 -4.32 -19.52 -1.26
CA SER A 107 -4.39 -20.73 -2.09
C SER A 107 -3.22 -21.67 -1.82
N ALA A 108 -2.00 -21.13 -1.66
CA ALA A 108 -0.81 -21.91 -1.32
C ALA A 108 -0.93 -22.60 0.06
N ALA A 109 -1.73 -22.02 0.96
CA ALA A 109 -2.06 -22.58 2.27
C ALA A 109 -3.36 -23.43 2.27
N ALA A 110 -3.83 -23.84 1.09
CA ALA A 110 -5.00 -24.71 0.89
C ALA A 110 -6.34 -24.17 1.43
N TRP A 111 -6.51 -22.84 1.46
CA TRP A 111 -7.83 -22.22 1.69
C TRP A 111 -8.74 -22.40 0.46
N ASP A 112 -10.06 -22.48 0.68
CA ASP A 112 -11.05 -22.34 -0.39
C ASP A 112 -11.16 -20.85 -0.77
N VAL A 113 -10.37 -20.41 -1.75
CA VAL A 113 -10.30 -19.00 -2.18
C VAL A 113 -11.26 -18.76 -3.35
N ALA A 114 -12.11 -17.74 -3.20
CA ALA A 114 -12.85 -17.18 -4.33
C ALA A 114 -12.76 -15.65 -4.34
N GLU A 115 -12.57 -15.10 -5.53
CA GLU A 115 -12.63 -13.66 -5.78
C GLU A 115 -14.07 -13.24 -6.07
N VAL A 116 -14.52 -12.14 -5.48
CA VAL A 116 -15.88 -11.58 -5.63
C VAL A 116 -15.81 -10.12 -6.04
N SER A 117 -16.77 -9.64 -6.82
CA SER A 117 -16.76 -8.25 -7.32
C SER A 117 -17.40 -7.24 -6.36
N GLU A 118 -18.36 -7.70 -5.54
CA GLU A 118 -19.16 -6.86 -4.64
C GLU A 118 -19.04 -7.30 -3.17
N LEU A 119 -19.31 -6.38 -2.24
CA LEU A 119 -19.16 -6.62 -0.80
C LEU A 119 -20.10 -7.73 -0.30
N GLU A 120 -21.28 -7.88 -0.89
CA GLU A 120 -22.25 -8.91 -0.55
C GLU A 120 -21.69 -10.32 -0.78
N GLY A 121 -20.81 -10.48 -1.78
CA GLY A 121 -20.16 -11.76 -2.08
C GLY A 121 -19.18 -12.23 -0.99
N LEU A 122 -18.81 -11.36 -0.05
CA LEU A 122 -17.96 -11.71 1.08
C LEU A 122 -18.72 -12.47 2.18
N ALA A 123 -20.06 -12.40 2.21
CA ALA A 123 -20.86 -13.00 3.27
C ALA A 123 -20.66 -14.52 3.36
N GLY A 124 -20.54 -15.02 4.59
CA GLY A 124 -20.28 -16.42 4.89
C GLY A 124 -18.81 -16.84 4.77
N ALA A 125 -17.89 -15.93 4.45
CA ALA A 125 -16.45 -16.23 4.47
C ALA A 125 -15.94 -16.42 5.91
N ASP A 126 -15.01 -17.36 6.08
CA ASP A 126 -14.22 -17.46 7.31
C ASP A 126 -13.16 -16.36 7.37
N LEU A 127 -12.65 -15.95 6.21
CA LEU A 127 -11.81 -14.76 6.02
C LEU A 127 -12.28 -13.94 4.81
N ALA A 128 -12.71 -12.71 5.05
CA ALA A 128 -12.98 -11.72 4.02
C ALA A 128 -11.82 -10.73 3.91
N VAL A 129 -11.39 -10.40 2.68
CA VAL A 129 -10.31 -9.43 2.42
C VAL A 129 -10.82 -8.29 1.56
N VAL A 130 -10.59 -7.07 2.02
CA VAL A 130 -10.88 -5.83 1.29
C VAL A 130 -9.65 -4.92 1.34
N VAL A 131 -9.22 -4.38 0.20
CA VAL A 131 -8.20 -3.32 0.15
C VAL A 131 -8.90 -1.98 -0.04
N ASN A 132 -8.67 -1.01 0.84
CA ASN A 132 -9.40 0.26 0.87
C ASN A 132 -8.50 1.44 1.28
N PRO A 133 -8.12 2.37 0.37
CA PRO A 133 -8.40 2.37 -1.07
C PRO A 133 -7.74 1.18 -1.80
N ASN A 134 -8.44 0.65 -2.79
CA ASN A 134 -8.02 -0.55 -3.51
C ASN A 134 -6.82 -0.32 -4.44
N ASN A 135 -6.07 -1.39 -4.70
CA ASN A 135 -5.03 -1.47 -5.73
C ASN A 135 -5.44 -2.58 -6.71
N PRO A 136 -5.75 -2.29 -7.98
CA PRO A 136 -5.17 -1.18 -8.75
C PRO A 136 -6.09 0.02 -9.05
N ASP A 137 -7.39 -0.07 -8.80
CA ASP A 137 -8.38 0.91 -9.27
C ASP A 137 -8.56 2.14 -8.35
N GLY A 138 -8.05 2.08 -7.12
CA GLY A 138 -8.23 3.16 -6.13
C GLY A 138 -9.65 3.27 -5.56
N ARG A 139 -10.53 2.29 -5.84
CA ARG A 139 -11.91 2.23 -5.34
C ARG A 139 -11.92 2.32 -3.82
N ARG A 140 -12.95 3.00 -3.30
CA ARG A 140 -13.12 3.25 -1.87
C ARG A 140 -14.49 2.76 -1.43
N HIS A 141 -14.52 2.20 -0.23
CA HIS A 141 -15.74 1.75 0.45
C HIS A 141 -15.95 2.57 1.71
N ASN A 142 -17.22 2.85 2.06
CA ASN A 142 -17.51 3.59 3.27
C ASN A 142 -17.11 2.77 4.50
N PRO A 143 -16.44 3.36 5.50
CA PRO A 143 -16.14 2.68 6.76
C PRO A 143 -17.35 1.97 7.38
N THR A 144 -18.54 2.57 7.32
CA THR A 144 -19.76 1.98 7.89
C THR A 144 -20.21 0.71 7.16
N GLU A 145 -20.05 0.67 5.83
CA GLU A 145 -20.36 -0.50 4.99
C GLU A 145 -19.42 -1.65 5.31
N LEU A 146 -18.13 -1.37 5.48
CA LEU A 146 -17.13 -2.37 5.84
C LEU A 146 -17.36 -2.92 7.25
N VAL A 147 -17.67 -2.07 8.23
CA VAL A 147 -18.01 -2.51 9.59
C VAL A 147 -19.27 -3.38 9.59
N ALA A 148 -20.24 -3.11 8.71
CA ALA A 148 -21.46 -3.91 8.58
C ALA A 148 -21.23 -5.32 8.01
N LEU A 149 -20.02 -5.64 7.52
CA LEU A 149 -19.65 -6.99 7.12
C LEU A 149 -19.24 -7.88 8.30
N LEU A 150 -18.79 -7.31 9.43
CA LEU A 150 -18.32 -8.07 10.58
C LEU A 150 -19.28 -9.17 11.07
N PRO A 151 -20.61 -8.94 11.20
CA PRO A 151 -21.52 -10.02 11.60
C PRO A 151 -21.78 -11.06 10.50
N LYS A 152 -21.31 -10.84 9.27
CA LYS A 152 -21.53 -11.71 8.10
C LYS A 152 -20.33 -12.60 7.78
N VAL A 153 -19.19 -12.41 8.44
CA VAL A 153 -17.93 -13.11 8.16
C VAL A 153 -17.24 -13.51 9.46
N GLY A 154 -16.36 -14.53 9.42
CA GLY A 154 -15.57 -14.92 10.58
C GLY A 154 -14.53 -13.86 10.96
N ARG A 155 -13.73 -13.44 9.98
CA ARG A 155 -12.77 -12.34 10.10
C ARG A 155 -12.80 -11.46 8.86
N LEU A 156 -12.74 -10.14 9.06
CA LEU A 156 -12.57 -9.15 8.01
C LEU A 156 -11.17 -8.53 8.13
N LEU A 157 -10.36 -8.70 7.09
CA LEU A 157 -9.14 -7.94 6.89
C LEU A 157 -9.40 -6.75 5.97
N VAL A 158 -9.08 -5.55 6.46
CA VAL A 158 -9.06 -4.33 5.65
C VAL A 158 -7.62 -3.84 5.49
N ASP A 159 -7.11 -3.87 4.26
CA ASP A 159 -5.80 -3.31 3.91
C ASP A 159 -5.92 -1.83 3.55
N GLU A 160 -5.33 -1.01 4.40
CA GLU A 160 -5.33 0.44 4.31
C GLU A 160 -3.98 1.00 3.83
N SER A 161 -3.23 0.22 3.04
CA SER A 161 -1.91 0.60 2.51
C SER A 161 -1.86 1.95 1.77
N PHE A 162 -3.00 2.47 1.30
CA PHE A 162 -3.11 3.74 0.58
C PHE A 162 -3.97 4.80 1.29
N VAL A 163 -4.35 4.58 2.55
CA VAL A 163 -5.35 5.43 3.23
C VAL A 163 -4.79 6.73 3.80
N ASP A 164 -3.48 6.82 4.10
CA ASP A 164 -2.89 7.95 4.85
C ASP A 164 -3.13 9.33 4.19
N ALA A 165 -3.31 9.36 2.87
CA ALA A 165 -3.62 10.59 2.11
C ALA A 165 -5.12 10.89 2.00
N VAL A 166 -6.00 10.05 2.58
CA VAL A 166 -7.45 10.13 2.45
C VAL A 166 -8.09 10.24 3.83
N SER A 167 -8.59 11.43 4.17
CA SER A 167 -9.25 11.67 5.45
C SER A 167 -10.58 10.91 5.56
N GLY A 168 -10.90 10.45 6.77
CA GLY A 168 -12.20 9.85 7.11
C GLY A 168 -12.46 8.44 6.57
N LEU A 169 -11.51 7.82 5.87
CA LEU A 169 -11.70 6.49 5.28
C LEU A 169 -11.20 5.33 6.16
N SER A 170 -10.38 5.62 7.18
CA SER A 170 -9.72 4.59 7.97
C SER A 170 -10.63 3.97 9.04
N LEU A 171 -10.56 2.65 9.17
CA LEU A 171 -11.12 1.81 10.23
C LEU A 171 -10.18 1.60 11.42
N ALA A 172 -8.97 2.18 11.40
CA ALA A 172 -8.05 2.05 12.53
C ALA A 172 -8.69 2.42 13.89
N PRO A 173 -9.55 3.47 14.01
CA PRO A 173 -10.27 3.75 15.26
C PRO A 173 -11.23 2.62 15.71
N GLU A 174 -11.74 1.83 14.77
CA GLU A 174 -12.68 0.73 14.99
C GLU A 174 -11.99 -0.64 15.15
N ALA A 175 -10.67 -0.72 14.96
CA ALA A 175 -9.89 -1.97 14.90
C ALA A 175 -9.96 -2.84 16.17
N GLY A 176 -10.49 -2.31 17.29
CA GLY A 176 -10.73 -3.09 18.51
C GLY A 176 -11.95 -4.02 18.43
N ARG A 177 -12.78 -3.93 17.37
CA ARG A 177 -13.91 -4.84 17.17
C ARG A 177 -13.45 -6.26 16.92
N SER A 178 -14.15 -7.23 17.53
CA SER A 178 -13.89 -8.64 17.29
C SER A 178 -14.03 -8.98 15.79
N GLY A 179 -13.08 -9.76 15.28
CA GLY A 179 -13.06 -10.18 13.87
C GLY A 179 -12.54 -9.12 12.89
N LEU A 180 -12.18 -7.90 13.32
CA LEU A 180 -11.59 -6.88 12.44
C LEU A 180 -10.06 -6.87 12.54
N LEU A 181 -9.39 -6.98 11.40
CA LEU A 181 -7.97 -6.65 11.24
C LEU A 181 -7.81 -5.47 10.30
N VAL A 182 -7.01 -4.48 10.69
CA VAL A 182 -6.63 -3.35 9.84
C VAL A 182 -5.13 -3.41 9.58
N LEU A 183 -4.75 -3.48 8.31
CA LEU A 183 -3.35 -3.49 7.87
C LEU A 183 -2.92 -2.09 7.42
N ARG A 184 -1.78 -1.62 7.92
CA ARG A 184 -1.19 -0.32 7.57
C ARG A 184 0.18 -0.50 6.96
N SER A 185 0.40 0.09 5.78
CA SER A 185 1.71 0.12 5.13
C SER A 185 2.35 1.50 5.24
N PHE A 186 3.41 1.61 6.04
CA PHE A 186 4.15 2.87 6.21
C PHE A 186 4.86 3.31 4.91
N GLY A 187 5.40 2.35 4.15
CA GLY A 187 6.31 2.64 3.04
C GLY A 187 5.71 3.38 1.83
N LYS A 188 4.37 3.50 1.73
CA LYS A 188 3.71 4.12 0.57
C LYS A 188 3.67 5.64 0.70
N PHE A 189 2.83 6.14 1.62
CA PHE A 189 2.62 7.57 1.85
C PHE A 189 3.89 8.28 2.30
N TYR A 190 4.67 7.67 3.19
CA TYR A 190 5.92 8.23 3.68
C TYR A 190 7.06 8.15 2.65
N GLY A 191 6.89 7.45 1.53
CA GLY A 191 7.93 7.31 0.49
C GLY A 191 9.11 6.43 0.91
N LEU A 192 9.00 5.71 2.03
CA LEU A 192 10.09 4.94 2.64
C LEU A 192 9.88 3.44 2.45
N ALA A 193 9.58 3.01 1.22
CA ALA A 193 9.25 1.62 0.93
C ALA A 193 10.38 0.63 1.28
N GLY A 194 11.64 1.05 1.15
CA GLY A 194 12.82 0.27 1.54
C GLY A 194 13.02 0.11 3.05
N LEU A 195 12.35 0.93 3.88
CA LEU A 195 12.43 0.83 5.35
C LEU A 195 11.74 -0.42 5.90
N ARG A 196 10.82 -0.99 5.11
CA ARG A 196 10.04 -2.20 5.46
C ARG A 196 9.35 -2.07 6.82
N LEU A 197 8.50 -1.06 6.99
CA LEU A 197 7.66 -0.89 8.19
C LEU A 197 6.18 -1.01 7.83
N GLY A 198 5.42 -1.70 8.68
CA GLY A 198 3.97 -1.84 8.60
C GLY A 198 3.38 -2.21 9.96
N PHE A 199 2.06 -2.18 10.06
CA PHE A 199 1.34 -2.46 11.31
C PHE A 199 0.08 -3.27 11.04
N VAL A 200 -0.26 -4.17 11.96
CA VAL A 200 -1.61 -4.76 12.03
C VAL A 200 -2.25 -4.31 13.33
N LEU A 201 -3.48 -3.82 13.23
CA LEU A 201 -4.35 -3.47 14.35
C LEU A 201 -5.49 -4.47 14.41
N GLY A 202 -5.92 -4.84 15.61
CA GLY A 202 -6.97 -5.83 15.79
C GLY A 202 -7.31 -6.06 17.26
N SER A 203 -8.04 -7.14 17.52
CA SER A 203 -8.28 -7.62 18.87
C SER A 203 -6.97 -8.01 19.58
N GLU A 204 -6.98 -8.06 20.91
CA GLU A 204 -5.81 -8.48 21.69
C GLU A 204 -5.36 -9.90 21.33
N ALA A 205 -6.32 -10.81 21.10
CA ALA A 205 -6.05 -12.18 20.70
C ALA A 205 -5.35 -12.27 19.33
N ASP A 206 -5.86 -11.54 18.32
CA ASP A 206 -5.26 -11.58 16.98
C ASP A 206 -3.87 -10.94 16.96
N VAL A 207 -3.71 -9.81 17.66
CA VAL A 207 -2.42 -9.10 17.73
C VAL A 207 -1.39 -9.92 18.51
N ALA A 208 -1.79 -10.61 19.58
CA ALA A 208 -0.91 -11.53 20.30
C ALA A 208 -0.49 -12.72 19.45
N ALA A 209 -1.42 -13.31 18.68
CA ALA A 209 -1.11 -14.40 17.76
C ALA A 209 -0.13 -13.96 16.67
N LEU A 210 -0.36 -12.80 16.05
CA LEU A 210 0.56 -12.21 15.07
C LEU A 210 1.93 -11.93 15.67
N ALA A 211 1.99 -11.32 16.86
CA ALA A 211 3.25 -11.04 17.54
C ALA A 211 4.05 -12.32 17.84
N ALA A 212 3.37 -13.41 18.23
CA ALA A 212 4.01 -14.70 18.47
C ALA A 212 4.60 -15.30 17.18
N MET A 213 3.89 -15.22 16.05
CA MET A 213 4.37 -15.71 14.76
C MET A 213 5.52 -14.87 14.19
N VAL A 214 5.47 -13.56 14.40
CA VAL A 214 6.50 -12.61 13.95
C VAL A 214 7.79 -12.77 14.76
N GLY A 215 7.69 -13.10 16.05
CA GLY A 215 8.83 -13.33 16.92
C GLY A 215 9.52 -12.04 17.41
N PRO A 216 10.70 -12.16 18.07
CA PRO A 216 11.40 -11.03 18.65
C PRO A 216 12.12 -10.17 17.60
N TRP A 217 12.25 -8.86 17.89
CA TRP A 217 12.94 -7.86 17.05
C TRP A 217 12.55 -7.83 15.56
N PRO A 218 11.25 -7.80 15.21
CA PRO A 218 10.85 -7.86 13.80
C PRO A 218 11.11 -6.57 13.01
N ILE A 219 11.46 -5.49 13.70
CA ILE A 219 11.72 -4.17 13.12
C ILE A 219 13.13 -3.74 13.46
N SER A 220 13.87 -3.21 12.48
CA SER A 220 15.18 -2.63 12.73
C SER A 220 15.10 -1.37 13.60
N GLY A 221 16.14 -1.08 14.38
CA GLY A 221 16.18 0.14 15.21
C GLY A 221 16.04 1.41 14.37
N GLY A 222 16.64 1.45 13.16
CA GLY A 222 16.47 2.55 12.21
C GLY A 222 15.00 2.76 11.79
N ALA A 223 14.27 1.68 11.53
CA ALA A 223 12.83 1.76 11.22
C ALA A 223 11.99 2.23 12.41
N ILE A 224 12.36 1.86 13.64
CA ILE A 224 11.72 2.37 14.86
C ILE A 224 11.94 3.89 15.00
N ALA A 225 13.19 4.35 14.90
CA ALA A 225 13.54 5.76 15.08
C ALA A 225 12.89 6.65 14.02
N ILE A 226 12.99 6.25 12.75
CA ILE A 226 12.39 6.99 11.62
C ILE A 226 10.87 6.92 11.68
N GLY A 227 10.31 5.72 11.88
CA GLY A 227 8.87 5.51 11.94
C GLY A 227 8.20 6.35 13.03
N ARG A 228 8.80 6.40 14.23
CA ARG A 228 8.27 7.22 15.35
C ARG A 228 8.20 8.71 14.99
N ARG A 229 9.28 9.28 14.42
CA ARG A 229 9.31 10.69 14.02
C ARG A 229 8.27 10.99 12.94
N ALA A 230 8.25 10.18 11.89
CA ALA A 230 7.36 10.38 10.75
C ALA A 230 5.87 10.22 11.11
N LEU A 231 5.52 9.25 11.96
CA LEU A 231 4.15 9.04 12.42
C LEU A 231 3.61 10.22 13.25
N LEU A 232 4.48 10.88 14.02
CA LEU A 232 4.10 12.03 14.85
C LEU A 232 4.15 13.37 14.11
N ASP A 233 4.69 13.41 12.89
CA ASP A 233 4.81 14.63 12.08
C ASP A 233 3.50 14.93 11.31
N ARG A 234 2.52 15.44 12.05
CA ARG A 234 1.18 15.78 11.51
C ARG A 234 1.22 16.90 10.48
N GLU A 235 2.17 17.82 10.61
CA GLU A 235 2.33 18.92 9.67
C GLU A 235 2.83 18.40 8.32
N TRP A 236 3.87 17.58 8.33
CA TRP A 236 4.37 16.96 7.10
C TRP A 236 3.30 16.09 6.44
N ALA A 237 2.55 15.31 7.22
CA ALA A 237 1.48 14.47 6.68
C ALA A 237 0.39 15.31 5.99
N ARG A 238 -0.08 16.38 6.64
CA ARG A 238 -1.08 17.30 6.06
C ARG A 238 -0.54 17.99 4.79
N ALA A 239 0.68 18.50 4.83
CA ALA A 239 1.30 19.15 3.67
C ALA A 239 1.46 18.17 2.49
N THR A 240 1.87 16.92 2.79
CA THR A 240 2.01 15.85 1.80
C THR A 240 0.68 15.48 1.18
N ALA A 241 -0.39 15.30 1.97
CA ALA A 241 -1.72 15.01 1.44
C ALA A 241 -2.22 16.11 0.49
N THR A 242 -2.08 17.38 0.88
CA THR A 242 -2.43 18.53 0.02
C THR A 242 -1.62 18.56 -1.28
N ARG A 243 -0.30 18.31 -1.19
CA ARG A 243 0.57 18.26 -2.37
C ARG A 243 0.15 17.14 -3.31
N LEU A 244 -0.04 15.92 -2.80
CA LEU A 244 -0.45 14.75 -3.57
C LEU A 244 -1.78 14.97 -4.30
N ALA A 245 -2.76 15.64 -3.66
CA ALA A 245 -4.03 15.99 -4.30
C ALA A 245 -3.84 16.94 -5.49
N ARG A 246 -2.99 17.97 -5.35
CA ARG A 246 -2.66 18.89 -6.44
C ARG A 246 -1.89 18.19 -7.56
N ASP A 247 -0.92 17.35 -7.20
CA ASP A 247 -0.09 16.62 -8.15
C ASP A 247 -0.92 15.62 -8.97
N CYS A 248 -1.93 14.99 -8.37
CA CYS A 248 -2.90 14.19 -9.10
C CYS A 248 -3.62 14.99 -10.19
N LEU A 249 -4.17 16.17 -9.84
CA LEU A 249 -4.85 17.03 -10.80
C LEU A 249 -3.93 17.45 -11.95
N ARG A 250 -2.67 17.75 -11.63
CA ARG A 250 -1.64 18.06 -12.65
C ARG A 250 -1.42 16.87 -13.58
N LEU A 251 -1.24 15.67 -13.05
CA LEU A 251 -1.02 14.46 -13.86
C LEU A 251 -2.21 14.20 -14.78
N ASP A 252 -3.44 14.33 -14.29
CA ASP A 252 -4.64 14.12 -15.11
C ASP A 252 -4.74 15.12 -16.27
N VAL A 253 -4.33 16.38 -16.06
CA VAL A 253 -4.28 17.39 -17.12
C VAL A 253 -3.21 17.05 -18.16
N GLU A 254 -2.00 16.67 -17.73
CA GLU A 254 -0.91 16.33 -18.65
C GLU A 254 -1.23 15.08 -19.48
N VAL A 255 -1.85 14.06 -18.87
CA VAL A 255 -2.22 12.81 -19.53
C VAL A 255 -3.41 12.98 -20.49
N ARG A 256 -4.34 13.90 -20.22
CA ARG A 256 -5.52 14.14 -21.08
C ARG A 256 -5.14 14.49 -22.52
N LEU A 257 -3.97 15.09 -22.73
CA LEU A 257 -3.44 15.40 -24.07
C LEU A 257 -3.19 14.13 -24.92
N GLN A 258 -3.12 12.95 -24.30
CA GLN A 258 -2.98 11.66 -24.98
C GLN A 258 -4.32 11.01 -25.35
N GLY A 259 -5.44 11.62 -24.98
CA GLY A 259 -6.76 11.00 -25.11
C GLY A 259 -7.05 9.89 -24.08
N TRP A 260 -6.10 9.60 -23.18
CA TRP A 260 -6.29 8.62 -22.11
C TRP A 260 -7.35 9.09 -21.13
N GLN A 261 -8.27 8.20 -20.78
CA GLN A 261 -9.36 8.49 -19.86
C GLN A 261 -9.01 8.04 -18.46
N GLN A 262 -9.19 8.89 -17.47
CA GLN A 262 -9.01 8.47 -16.08
C GLN A 262 -10.16 7.55 -15.66
N VAL A 263 -9.83 6.35 -15.19
CA VAL A 263 -10.81 5.33 -14.75
C VAL A 263 -10.68 4.99 -13.26
N GLY A 264 -9.66 5.53 -12.58
CA GLY A 264 -9.49 5.30 -11.15
C GLY A 264 -8.25 6.00 -10.58
N GLY A 265 -7.92 5.67 -9.33
CA GLY A 265 -6.71 6.14 -8.68
C GLY A 265 -6.85 6.50 -7.20
N THR A 266 -5.70 6.77 -6.59
CA THR A 266 -5.54 7.28 -5.23
C THR A 266 -4.69 8.56 -5.27
N PRO A 267 -4.48 9.25 -4.14
CA PRO A 267 -3.51 10.34 -4.10
C PRO A 267 -2.05 9.91 -4.35
N LEU A 268 -1.75 8.60 -4.44
CA LEU A 268 -0.40 8.09 -4.70
C LEU A 268 -0.21 7.51 -6.11
N PHE A 269 -1.30 7.29 -6.85
CA PHE A 269 -1.25 6.83 -8.24
C PHE A 269 -2.56 7.15 -8.97
N ARG A 270 -2.51 7.26 -10.29
CA ARG A 270 -3.67 7.40 -11.17
C ARG A 270 -3.78 6.21 -12.10
N LEU A 271 -5.00 5.80 -12.41
CA LEU A 271 -5.29 4.71 -13.35
C LEU A 271 -6.01 5.27 -14.57
N TYR A 272 -5.49 4.94 -15.75
CA TYR A 272 -5.97 5.41 -17.03
C TYR A 272 -6.33 4.25 -17.95
N GLU A 273 -7.41 4.43 -18.71
CA GLU A 273 -7.75 3.64 -19.89
C GLU A 273 -7.08 4.29 -21.11
N THR A 274 -6.28 3.50 -21.80
CA THR A 274 -5.39 3.93 -22.88
C THR A 274 -5.72 3.27 -24.22
N GLY A 275 -6.61 2.27 -24.24
CA GLY A 275 -6.84 1.38 -25.37
C GLY A 275 -5.76 0.31 -25.51
N ASP A 276 -4.49 0.73 -25.64
CA ASP A 276 -3.31 -0.14 -25.69
C ASP A 276 -2.27 0.28 -24.63
N ALA A 277 -2.37 -0.33 -23.44
CA ALA A 277 -1.49 0.01 -22.32
C ALA A 277 -0.05 -0.42 -22.57
N GLN A 278 0.18 -1.47 -23.38
CA GLN A 278 1.52 -1.94 -23.70
C GLN A 278 2.24 -0.92 -24.58
N ALA A 279 1.58 -0.44 -25.64
CA ALA A 279 2.12 0.63 -26.49
C ALA A 279 2.35 1.92 -25.69
N ALA A 280 1.43 2.28 -24.79
CA ALA A 280 1.58 3.43 -23.91
C ALA A 280 2.76 3.29 -22.94
N GLN A 281 2.96 2.11 -22.33
CA GLN A 281 4.12 1.82 -21.48
C GLN A 281 5.42 1.88 -22.29
N GLU A 282 5.46 1.32 -23.50
CA GLU A 282 6.65 1.38 -24.36
C GLU A 282 7.02 2.80 -24.75
N LYS A 283 6.03 3.65 -25.06
CA LYS A 283 6.24 5.07 -25.31
C LYS A 283 6.91 5.76 -24.13
N LEU A 284 6.40 5.55 -22.91
CA LEU A 284 6.99 6.11 -21.69
C LEU A 284 8.38 5.52 -21.40
N ALA A 285 8.57 4.22 -21.61
CA ALA A 285 9.83 3.52 -21.36
C ALA A 285 10.96 4.00 -22.28
N ARG A 286 10.66 4.41 -23.53
CA ARG A 286 11.64 5.08 -24.42
C ARG A 286 12.12 6.43 -23.87
N GLY A 287 11.32 7.07 -23.01
CA GLY A 287 11.71 8.25 -22.22
C GLY A 287 12.37 7.91 -20.87
N GLN A 288 12.65 6.62 -20.62
CA GLN A 288 13.10 6.06 -19.35
C GLN A 288 12.13 6.37 -18.19
N ILE A 289 10.83 6.28 -18.47
CA ILE A 289 9.76 6.41 -17.48
C ILE A 289 9.02 5.08 -17.41
N TRP A 290 9.05 4.43 -16.26
CA TRP A 290 8.43 3.13 -16.08
C TRP A 290 7.02 3.26 -15.51
N SER A 291 6.05 2.63 -16.15
CA SER A 291 4.64 2.60 -15.73
C SER A 291 4.18 1.17 -15.45
N ARG A 292 3.02 0.99 -14.84
CA ARG A 292 2.44 -0.35 -14.59
C ARG A 292 1.29 -0.62 -15.56
N VAL A 293 1.34 -1.78 -16.21
CA VAL A 293 0.27 -2.36 -17.03
C VAL A 293 -0.30 -3.61 -16.37
N PHE A 294 -1.45 -4.08 -16.84
CA PHE A 294 -2.17 -5.21 -16.25
C PHE A 294 -2.60 -6.21 -17.34
N GLU A 295 -2.11 -7.44 -17.28
CA GLU A 295 -2.41 -8.49 -18.26
C GLU A 295 -3.91 -8.74 -18.43
N GLN A 296 -4.65 -8.81 -17.32
CA GLN A 296 -6.11 -9.03 -17.33
C GLN A 296 -6.92 -7.80 -17.79
N LYS A 297 -6.29 -6.63 -17.88
CA LYS A 297 -6.92 -5.36 -18.29
C LYS A 297 -5.95 -4.62 -19.23
N PRO A 298 -5.82 -5.08 -20.50
CA PRO A 298 -4.77 -4.61 -21.42
C PRO A 298 -4.89 -3.13 -21.82
N GLY A 299 -6.04 -2.50 -21.56
CA GLY A 299 -6.21 -1.06 -21.72
C GLY A 299 -5.74 -0.22 -20.53
N TRP A 300 -5.53 -0.85 -19.36
CA TRP A 300 -5.21 -0.16 -18.12
C TRP A 300 -3.72 0.11 -17.96
N LEU A 301 -3.40 1.39 -17.75
CA LEU A 301 -2.08 1.87 -17.38
C LEU A 301 -2.16 2.69 -16.09
N ARG A 302 -1.33 2.34 -15.11
CA ARG A 302 -1.21 3.05 -13.84
C ARG A 302 0.10 3.82 -13.75
N LEU A 303 0.01 5.04 -13.25
CA LEU A 303 1.14 5.93 -12.99
C LEU A 303 1.12 6.41 -11.53
N GLY A 304 2.26 6.26 -10.85
CA GLY A 304 2.62 7.06 -9.69
C GLY A 304 2.86 8.52 -10.08
N LEU A 305 3.14 9.35 -9.09
CA LEU A 305 3.34 10.79 -9.28
C LEU A 305 4.84 11.13 -9.39
N PRO A 306 5.27 11.96 -10.35
CA PRO A 306 6.65 12.46 -10.40
C PRO A 306 7.09 13.17 -9.11
N GLY A 307 8.35 12.97 -8.72
CA GLY A 307 8.91 13.45 -7.46
C GLY A 307 9.37 14.90 -7.46
N ASN A 308 9.82 15.45 -8.59
CA ASN A 308 10.34 16.82 -8.64
C ASN A 308 10.07 17.47 -10.00
N GLY A 309 10.36 18.77 -10.13
CA GLY A 309 10.10 19.52 -11.36
C GLY A 309 10.77 18.93 -12.61
N ALA A 310 11.97 18.34 -12.49
CA ALA A 310 12.66 17.72 -13.61
C ALA A 310 11.95 16.44 -14.07
N GLU A 311 11.47 15.61 -13.13
CA GLU A 311 10.68 14.42 -13.46
C GLU A 311 9.36 14.79 -14.15
N TRP A 312 8.68 15.83 -13.67
CA TRP A 312 7.47 16.36 -14.31
C TRP A 312 7.73 16.82 -15.75
N SER A 313 8.78 17.61 -15.97
CA SER A 313 9.14 18.07 -17.33
C SER A 313 9.48 16.90 -18.26
N ARG A 314 10.14 15.86 -17.76
CA ARG A 314 10.43 14.64 -18.53
C ARG A 314 9.16 13.86 -18.88
N LEU A 315 8.23 13.73 -17.94
CA LEU A 315 6.94 13.10 -18.21
C LEU A 315 6.16 13.88 -19.29
N ALA A 316 6.04 15.19 -19.15
CA ALA A 316 5.39 16.03 -20.15
C ALA A 316 6.05 15.90 -21.54
N ALA A 317 7.37 15.88 -21.60
CA ALA A 317 8.10 15.68 -22.86
C ALA A 317 7.88 14.28 -23.47
N ALA A 318 7.75 13.24 -22.65
CA ALA A 318 7.47 11.89 -23.12
C ALA A 318 6.03 11.74 -23.63
N LEU A 319 5.07 12.42 -23.00
CA LEU A 319 3.67 12.44 -23.43
C LEU A 319 3.51 13.22 -24.77
N SER A 320 4.18 14.36 -24.94
CA SER A 320 4.05 15.21 -26.14
C SER A 320 4.66 14.68 -27.44
N ARG A 321 5.40 13.56 -27.41
CA ARG A 321 5.98 12.90 -28.60
C ARG A 321 5.00 11.97 -29.26
#